data_AF-A0A6F9A5G6-F1
#
_entry.id   AF-A0A6F9A5G6-F1
#
_cell.length_a   1.000
_cell.length_b   1.000
_cell.length_c   1.000
_cell.angle_alpha   90.00
_cell.angle_beta   90.00
_cell.angle_gamma   90.00
#
_symmetry.space_group_name_H-M   'P 1'
#
loop_
_entity.id
_entity.type
_entity.pdbx_description
1 polymer ?
#
loop_
_entity_poly.entity_id
_entity_poly.type
_entity_poly.pdbx_seq_one_letter_code
_entity_poly.pdbx_strand_id
1 'polypeptide(L)' 'MEAVGKFEFSRKDLIGHGAFAVVFKGRNREKHDWEVAVKCINKKNLAKSQTLLGKEIKILKELKHENIVALHDFQ' A
#
# COMPACT_ATOMS: atom_id res chain seq x y z
N MET A 1 -14.47 -3.88 6.59
CA MET A 1 -13.46 -3.39 5.62
C MET A 1 -12.77 -2.20 6.26
N GLU A 2 -11.47 -2.07 6.08
CA GLU A 2 -10.68 -0.92 6.52
C GLU A 2 -10.56 0.07 5.36
N ALA A 3 -10.72 1.36 5.64
CA ALA A 3 -10.64 2.42 4.64
C ALA A 3 -9.31 3.18 4.71
N VAL A 4 -8.74 3.50 3.56
CA VAL A 4 -7.55 4.34 3.40
C VAL A 4 -7.86 5.34 2.28
N GLY A 5 -8.25 6.56 2.67
CA GLY A 5 -8.71 7.58 1.72
C GLY A 5 -9.90 7.10 0.88
N LYS A 6 -9.71 7.06 -0.44
CA LYS A 6 -10.72 6.59 -1.42
C LYS A 6 -10.73 5.08 -1.63
N PHE A 7 -9.88 4.33 -0.93
CA PHE A 7 -9.72 2.90 -1.08
C PHE A 7 -10.21 2.15 0.17
N GLU A 8 -10.56 0.88 -0.01
CA GLU A 8 -10.90 -0.03 1.08
C GLU A 8 -10.26 -1.41 0.85
N PHE A 9 -9.97 -2.11 1.95
CA PHE A 9 -9.45 -3.48 1.92
C PHE A 9 -9.98 -4.30 3.10
N SER A 10 -9.72 -5.60 3.06
CA SER A 10 -10.02 -6.52 4.16
C SER A 10 -8.75 -7.26 4.56
N ARG A 11 -8.52 -7.47 5.86
CA ARG A 11 -7.40 -8.30 6.33
C ARG A 11 -7.49 -9.76 5.91
N LYS A 12 -8.68 -10.20 5.49
CA LYS A 12 -8.90 -11.54 4.94
C LYS A 12 -8.26 -11.69 3.55
N ASP A 13 -8.10 -10.59 2.82
CA ASP A 13 -7.61 -10.60 1.43
C ASP A 13 -6.09 -10.38 1.39
N LEU A 14 -5.36 -11.18 2.17
CA LEU A 14 -3.90 -11.14 2.24
C LEU A 14 -3.29 -11.62 0.91
N ILE A 15 -2.41 -10.82 0.31
CA ILE A 15 -1.70 -11.18 -0.92
C ILE A 15 -0.17 -11.22 -0.76
N GLY A 16 0.37 -10.71 0.35
CA GLY A 16 1.79 -10.79 0.62
C GLY A 16 2.14 -10.50 2.07
N HIS A 17 3.14 -11.20 2.61
CA HIS A 17 3.63 -10.99 3.97
C HIS A 17 5.16 -10.97 3.96
N GLY A 18 5.75 -9.87 4.41
CA GLY A 18 7.20 -9.70 4.52
C GLY A 18 7.64 -9.35 5.95
N ALA A 19 8.93 -9.13 6.13
CA ALA A 19 9.51 -8.80 7.43
C ALA A 19 9.01 -7.45 8.00
N PHE A 20 8.66 -6.49 7.13
CA PHE A 20 8.34 -5.11 7.51
C PHE A 20 6.92 -4.68 7.17
N ALA A 21 6.25 -5.41 6.27
CA ALA A 21 4.95 -5.02 5.75
C ALA A 21 4.09 -6.24 5.41
N VAL A 22 2.79 -6.02 5.44
CA VAL A 22 1.76 -6.95 5.00
C VAL A 22 0.97 -6.27 3.89
N VAL A 23 0.73 -6.97 2.79
CA VAL A 23 0.05 -6.42 1.62
C VAL A 23 -1.29 -7.13 1.45
N PHE A 24 -2.35 -6.34 1.32
CA PHE A 24 -3.71 -6.82 1.12
C PHE A 24 -4.23 -6.39 -0.24
N LYS A 25 -5.08 -7.22 -0.85
CA LYS A 25 -5.89 -6.80 -1.99
C LYS A 25 -6.96 -5.83 -1.48
N GLY A 26 -7.14 -4.74 -2.20
CA GLY A 26 -8.17 -3.75 -1.95
C GLY A 26 -8.78 -3.26 -3.26
N ARG A 27 -9.64 -2.25 -3.16
CA ARG A 27 -10.27 -1.60 -4.31
C ARG A 27 -10.61 -0.15 -4.02
N ASN A 28 -10.90 0.61 -5.06
CA ASN A 28 -11.53 1.91 -4.91
C ASN A 28 -12.97 1.76 -4.40
N ARG A 29 -13.39 2.68 -3.51
CA ARG A 29 -14.71 2.65 -2.86
C ARG A 29 -15.86 3.05 -3.79
N GLU A 30 -15.58 3.82 -4.84
CA GLU A 30 -16.57 4.27 -5.83
C GLU A 30 -16.47 3.44 -7.12
N LYS A 31 -15.25 3.14 -7.57
CA LYS A 31 -14.95 2.33 -8.76
C LYS A 31 -14.51 0.93 -8.34
N HIS A 32 -15.47 0.07 -8.02
CA HIS A 32 -15.18 -1.24 -7.42
C HIS A 32 -14.38 -2.20 -8.32
N ASP A 33 -14.31 -1.94 -9.62
CA ASP A 33 -13.49 -2.63 -10.62
C ASP A 33 -12.00 -2.23 -10.56
N TRP A 34 -11.69 -1.10 -9.94
CA TRP A 34 -10.32 -0.65 -9.75
C TRP A 34 -9.69 -1.31 -8.52
N GLU A 35 -9.02 -2.44 -8.76
CA GLU A 35 -8.27 -3.18 -7.75
C GLU A 35 -6.94 -2.50 -7.42
N VAL A 36 -6.52 -2.59 -6.15
CA VAL A 36 -5.25 -2.03 -5.65
C VAL A 36 -4.58 -2.98 -4.66
N ALA A 37 -3.29 -2.78 -4.42
CA ALA A 37 -2.54 -3.42 -3.34
C ALA A 37 -2.31 -2.42 -2.20
N VAL A 38 -2.82 -2.73 -1.00
CA VAL A 38 -2.64 -1.90 0.20
C VAL A 38 -1.51 -2.47 1.05
N LYS A 39 -0.36 -1.79 1.07
CA LYS A 39 0.81 -2.18 1.87
C LYS A 39 0.73 -1.55 3.26
N CYS A 40 0.40 -2.36 4.27
CA CYS A 40 0.35 -1.96 5.67
C CYS A 40 1.69 -2.24 6.36
N ILE A 41 2.25 -1.23 7.04
CA ILE A 41 3.51 -1.35 7.77
C ILE A 41 3.27 -1.51 9.26
N ASN A 42 3.94 -2.49 9.87
CA ASN A 42 3.84 -2.73 11.30
C ASN A 42 4.69 -1.72 12.09
N LYS A 43 4.01 -0.88 12.88
CA LYS A 43 4.64 0.16 13.71
C LYS A 43 5.52 -0.38 14.84
N LYS A 44 5.53 -1.69 15.14
CA LYS A 44 6.37 -2.27 16.20
C LYS A 44 7.88 -2.17 15.92
N ASN A 45 8.29 -2.15 14.66
CA ASN A 45 9.70 -1.95 14.23
C ASN A 45 9.88 -0.59 13.55
N LEU A 46 9.41 0.46 14.24
CA LEU A 46 9.06 1.76 13.66
C LEU A 46 10.22 2.44 12.92
N ALA A 47 11.41 2.52 13.52
CA ALA A 47 12.50 3.34 12.98
C ALA A 47 12.98 2.86 11.60
N LYS A 48 13.33 1.57 11.47
CA LYS A 48 13.76 0.99 10.18
C LYS A 48 12.62 0.99 9.16
N SER A 49 11.41 0.66 9.60
CA SER A 49 10.26 0.56 8.69
C SER A 49 9.80 1.92 8.16
N GLN A 50 9.86 2.99 8.98
CA GLN A 50 9.55 4.36 8.55
C GLN A 50 10.56 4.88 7.53
N THR A 51 11.87 4.64 7.73
CA THR A 51 12.88 5.09 6.77
C THR A 51 12.71 4.40 5.41
N LEU A 52 12.46 3.09 5.41
CA LEU A 52 12.22 2.33 4.16
C LEU A 52 10.95 2.81 3.46
N LEU A 53 9.86 3.03 4.19
CA LEU A 53 8.61 3.54 3.63
C LEU A 53 8.77 4.94 3.04
N GLY A 54 9.42 5.86 3.76
CA GLY A 54 9.62 7.22 3.28
C GLY A 54 10.44 7.26 1.99
N LYS A 55 11.46 6.40 1.88
CA LYS A 55 12.25 6.23 0.65
C LYS A 55 11.41 5.67 -0.49
N GLU A 56 10.65 4.61 -0.23
CA GLU A 56 9.77 3.97 -1.22
C GLU A 56 8.72 4.97 -1.76
N ILE A 57 8.04 5.71 -0.88
CA ILE A 57 7.08 6.75 -1.27
C ILE A 57 7.77 7.83 -2.11
N LYS A 58 8.95 8.31 -1.70
CA LYS A 58 9.67 9.35 -2.45
C LYS A 58 10.00 8.90 -3.87
N ILE A 59 10.51 7.68 -4.03
CA ILE A 59 10.88 7.11 -5.33
C ILE A 59 9.63 6.90 -6.20
N LEU A 60 8.59 6.26 -5.66
CA LEU A 60 7.38 5.94 -6.43
C LEU A 60 6.52 7.16 -6.78
N LYS A 61 6.65 8.29 -6.07
CA LYS A 61 6.03 9.55 -6.47
C LYS A 61 6.59 10.11 -7.78
N GLU A 62 7.89 9.91 -8.01
CA GLU A 62 8.60 10.43 -9.17
C GLU A 62 8.54 9.47 -10.37
N LEU A 63 8.40 8.15 -10.12
CA LEU A 63 8.35 7.13 -11.17
C LEU A 63 6.91 6.88 -11.66
N LYS A 64 6.63 7.31 -12.89
CA LYS A 64 5.37 7.02 -13.60
C LYS A 64 5.67 6.29 -14.90
N HIS A 65 5.55 4.97 -14.89
CA HIS A 65 5.84 4.12 -16.04
C HIS A 65 4.96 2.87 -15.99
N GLU A 66 4.50 2.38 -17.14
CA GLU A 66 3.65 1.17 -17.25
C GLU A 66 4.27 -0.11 -16.66
N ASN A 67 5.60 -0.19 -16.55
CA ASN A 67 6.33 -1.37 -16.06
C ASN A 67 6.76 -1.21 -14.59
N ILE A 68 6.33 -0.14 -13.93
CA ILE A 68 6.63 0.16 -12.54
C ILE A 68 5.31 0.31 -11.79
N VAL A 69 5.19 -0.35 -10.64
CA VAL A 69 3.98 -0.27 -9.82
C VAL A 69 3.71 1.18 -9.43
N ALA A 70 2.49 1.65 -9.68
CA ALA A 70 2.09 3.02 -9.38
C ALA A 70 1.75 3.21 -7.91
N LEU A 71 2.15 4.34 -7.34
CA LEU A 71 1.66 4.81 -6.05
C LEU A 71 0.42 5.68 -6.26
N HIS A 72 -0.75 5.19 -5.84
CA HIS A 72 -2.01 5.93 -5.95
C HIS A 72 -2.28 6.88 -4.77
N ASP A 73 -1.96 6.45 -3.54
CA ASP A 73 -2.18 7.23 -2.31
C ASP A 73 -1.30 6.66 -1.17
N PHE A 74 -1.12 7.42 -0.08
CA PHE A 74 -0.39 6.99 1.13
C PHE A 74 -0.87 7.75 2.38
N GLN A 75 -0.75 7.13 3.56
CA GLN A 75 -1.08 7.73 4.88
C GLN A 75 0.01 7.47 5.92
#